data_AF-A0A1G7Q8W7-F1
#
_entry.id   AF-A0A1G7Q8W7-F1
#
_cell.length_a   1.000
_cell.length_b   1.000
_cell.length_c   1.000
_cell.angle_alpha   90.00
_cell.angle_beta   90.00
_cell.angle_gamma   90.00
#
_symmetry.space_group_name_H-M   'P 1'
#
loop_
_entity.id
_entity.type
_entity.pdbx_description
1 polymer ?
#
loop_
_entity_poly.entity_id
_entity_poly.type
_entity_poly.pdbx_seq_one_letter_code
_entity_poly.pdbx_strand_id
1 'polypeptide(L)'
;MAKNELSPRKIRRFELRLSEPELHQFLELEKSLGISRADIVRIRVLKNSTKMLVNAKELMKQLDLIGAELGRSGNNINQLARHANVLHKRGMLGHEVTAEFNSLFTEYVEVQQELEKLFRQIIRLMKG
;
A
#
# COMPACT_ATOMS: atom_id res chain seq x y z
N MET A 1 -0.31 -32.78 -12.15
CA MET A 1 -1.09 -33.69 -11.27
C MET A 1 -1.05 -33.12 -9.87
N ALA A 2 -2.23 -32.71 -9.37
CA ALA A 2 -2.45 -32.08 -8.09
C ALA A 2 -2.14 -33.03 -6.91
N LYS A 3 -1.73 -32.47 -5.76
CA LYS A 3 -1.94 -33.10 -4.45
C LYS A 3 -2.15 -32.02 -3.38
N ASN A 4 -3.37 -32.02 -2.84
CA ASN A 4 -3.73 -31.44 -1.55
C ASN A 4 -2.72 -31.86 -0.49
N GLU A 5 -2.04 -30.93 0.16
CA GLU A 5 -1.42 -31.18 1.46
C GLU A 5 -2.28 -30.51 2.53
N LEU A 6 -3.10 -31.33 3.19
CA LEU A 6 -3.71 -30.96 4.46
C LEU A 6 -2.60 -30.58 5.44
N SER A 7 -2.69 -29.38 6.00
CA SER A 7 -1.79 -28.90 7.04
C SER A 7 -1.62 -29.96 8.15
N PRO A 8 -0.39 -30.30 8.58
CA PRO A 8 -0.16 -31.36 9.56
C PRO A 8 -0.93 -31.08 10.86
N ARG A 9 -1.62 -32.11 11.36
CA ARG A 9 -2.48 -32.01 12.56
C ARG A 9 -1.62 -31.59 13.76
N LYS A 10 -2.06 -30.54 14.47
CA LYS A 10 -1.40 -30.03 15.69
C LYS A 10 -1.73 -30.99 16.85
N ILE A 11 -0.74 -31.78 17.31
CA ILE A 11 -0.97 -32.90 18.26
C ILE A 11 -0.53 -32.57 19.70
N ARG A 12 0.35 -31.59 19.92
CA ARG A 12 0.90 -31.25 21.24
C ARG A 12 0.41 -29.89 21.74
N ARG A 13 0.13 -29.78 23.04
CA ARG A 13 -0.28 -28.53 23.71
C ARG A 13 0.94 -27.76 24.21
N PHE A 14 0.89 -26.44 24.09
CA PHE A 14 1.86 -25.49 24.63
C PHE A 14 1.10 -24.49 25.51
N GLU A 15 1.52 -24.34 26.76
CA GLU A 15 0.89 -23.43 27.72
C GLU A 15 1.89 -22.35 28.11
N LEU A 16 1.44 -21.09 28.07
CA LEU A 16 2.23 -19.92 28.40
C LEU A 16 1.54 -19.19 29.55
N ARG A 17 2.29 -18.90 30.62
CA ARG A 17 1.81 -18.03 31.70
C ARG A 17 2.11 -16.59 31.33
N LEU A 18 1.10 -15.74 31.42
CA LEU A 18 1.19 -14.31 31.14
C LEU A 18 0.76 -13.53 32.38
N SER A 19 1.38 -12.40 32.63
CA SER A 19 0.85 -11.38 33.53
C SER A 19 -0.32 -10.65 32.88
N GLU A 20 -1.17 -10.00 33.68
CA GLU A 20 -2.29 -9.18 33.18
C GLU A 20 -1.91 -8.15 32.09
N PRO A 21 -0.82 -7.37 32.22
CA PRO A 21 -0.44 -6.43 31.16
C PRO A 21 0.02 -7.14 29.88
N GLU A 22 0.70 -8.28 29.98
CA GLU A 22 1.11 -9.07 28.81
C GLU A 22 -0.09 -9.70 28.11
N LEU A 23 -1.09 -10.16 28.88
CA LEU A 23 -2.35 -10.65 28.35
C LEU A 23 -3.09 -9.55 27.59
N HIS A 24 -3.14 -8.33 28.12
CA HIS A 24 -3.77 -7.20 27.46
C HIS A 24 -3.08 -6.87 26.13
N GLN A 25 -1.75 -6.86 26.09
CA GLN A 25 -0.99 -6.69 24.85
C GLN A 25 -1.29 -7.80 23.82
N PHE A 26 -1.43 -9.05 24.28
CA PHE A 26 -1.81 -10.16 23.40
C PHE A 26 -3.23 -10.02 22.83
N LEU A 27 -4.17 -9.52 23.62
CA LEU A 27 -5.55 -9.28 23.19
C LEU A 27 -5.62 -8.14 22.16
N GLU A 28 -4.85 -7.07 22.34
CA GLU A 28 -4.77 -5.99 21.35
C GLU A 28 -4.08 -6.44 20.05
N LEU A 29 -3.06 -7.30 20.17
CA LEU A 29 -2.44 -7.95 19.00
C LEU A 29 -3.41 -8.90 18.27
N GLU A 30 -4.26 -9.63 19.00
CA GLU A 30 -5.31 -10.48 18.44
C GLU A 30 -6.34 -9.64 17.66
N LYS A 31 -6.79 -8.53 18.25
CA LYS A 31 -7.74 -7.61 17.58
C LYS A 31 -7.15 -6.96 16.34
N SER A 32 -5.90 -6.50 16.41
CA SER A 32 -5.26 -5.81 15.28
C SER A 32 -4.85 -6.73 14.14
N LEU A 33 -4.50 -8.00 14.42
CA LEU A 33 -4.04 -8.94 13.40
C LEU A 33 -5.11 -9.92 12.92
N GLY A 34 -6.25 -10.05 13.63
CA GLY A 34 -7.37 -10.91 13.23
C GLY A 34 -7.06 -12.42 13.21
N ILE A 35 -5.97 -12.83 13.86
CA ILE A 35 -5.48 -14.22 13.88
C ILE A 35 -5.49 -14.78 15.30
N SER A 36 -5.65 -16.10 15.43
CA SER A 36 -5.73 -16.74 16.73
C SER A 36 -4.46 -16.52 17.55
N ARG A 37 -4.59 -16.40 18.88
CA ARG A 37 -3.46 -16.29 19.82
C ARG A 37 -2.36 -17.30 19.56
N ALA A 38 -2.75 -18.54 19.25
CA ALA A 38 -1.82 -19.61 18.96
C ALA A 38 -1.09 -19.41 17.62
N ASP A 39 -1.72 -18.79 16.62
CA ASP A 39 -1.06 -18.45 15.36
C ASP A 39 -0.16 -17.22 15.48
N ILE A 40 -0.51 -16.24 16.33
CA ILE A 40 0.40 -15.13 16.69
C ILE A 40 1.69 -15.68 17.28
N VAL A 41 1.56 -16.58 18.27
CA VAL A 41 2.73 -17.21 18.91
C VAL A 41 3.50 -18.05 17.90
N ARG A 42 2.86 -18.86 17.04
CA ARG A 42 3.57 -19.65 16.03
C ARG A 42 4.28 -18.79 15.00
N ILE A 43 3.64 -17.73 14.51
CA ILE A 43 4.25 -16.82 13.55
C ILE A 43 5.46 -16.15 14.20
N ARG A 44 5.26 -15.62 15.41
CA ARG A 44 6.27 -14.82 16.12
C ARG A 44 7.43 -15.61 16.68
N VAL A 45 7.17 -16.82 17.19
CA VAL A 45 8.16 -17.68 17.86
C VAL A 45 8.74 -18.74 16.92
N LEU A 46 7.94 -19.34 16.04
CA LEU A 46 8.39 -20.47 15.21
C LEU A 46 8.72 -20.11 13.76
N LYS A 47 8.11 -19.05 13.19
CA LYS A 47 8.33 -18.66 11.79
C LYS A 47 9.37 -17.53 11.60
N ASN A 48 10.20 -17.22 12.60
CA ASN A 48 11.15 -16.11 12.55
C ASN A 48 10.50 -14.83 11.98
N SER A 49 9.43 -14.33 12.61
CA SER A 49 8.65 -13.19 12.11
C SER A 49 9.35 -11.83 12.24
N THR A 50 10.68 -11.77 12.26
CA THR A 50 11.43 -10.51 12.32
C THR A 50 11.12 -9.62 11.10
N LYS A 51 10.70 -10.20 9.96
CA LYS A 51 10.44 -9.41 8.74
C LYS A 51 9.01 -8.89 8.56
N MET A 52 7.99 -9.47 9.19
CA MET A 52 6.60 -9.14 8.84
C MET A 52 6.01 -8.01 9.69
N LEU A 53 6.42 -7.86 10.96
CA LEU A 53 5.83 -6.88 11.87
C LEU A 53 6.62 -5.56 11.99
N VAL A 54 7.91 -5.56 11.62
CA VAL A 54 8.80 -4.39 11.80
C VAL A 54 8.74 -3.43 10.61
N ASN A 55 8.50 -3.93 9.39
CA ASN A 55 8.57 -3.09 8.19
C ASN A 55 7.23 -2.44 7.80
N ALA A 56 6.12 -2.69 8.49
CA ALA A 56 4.84 -2.06 8.13
C ALA A 56 4.88 -0.53 8.35
N LYS A 57 5.53 -0.07 9.43
CA LYS A 57 5.67 1.36 9.74
C LYS A 57 6.60 2.08 8.76
N GLU A 58 7.75 1.47 8.43
CA GLU A 58 8.68 2.04 7.46
C GLU A 58 8.11 1.96 6.03
N LEU A 59 7.47 0.86 5.66
CA LEU A 59 6.74 0.74 4.40
C LEU A 59 5.63 1.79 4.28
N MET A 60 4.84 2.04 5.33
CA MET A 60 3.85 3.13 5.34
C MET A 60 4.50 4.50 5.13
N LYS A 61 5.64 4.76 5.76
CA LYS A 61 6.39 6.02 5.58
C LYS A 61 6.90 6.17 4.15
N GLN A 62 7.43 5.11 3.55
CA GLN A 62 7.88 5.12 2.15
C GLN A 62 6.70 5.32 1.18
N LEU A 63 5.56 4.69 1.46
CA LEU A 63 4.33 4.86 0.67
C LEU A 63 3.76 6.28 0.78
N ASP A 64 3.76 6.88 1.98
CA ASP A 64 3.32 8.26 2.19
C ASP A 64 4.23 9.25 1.42
N LEU A 65 5.55 9.02 1.39
CA LEU A 65 6.50 9.81 0.61
C LEU A 65 6.25 9.70 -0.89
N ILE A 66 6.06 8.48 -1.39
CA ILE A 66 5.72 8.24 -2.80
C ILE A 66 4.40 8.92 -3.17
N GLY A 67 3.38 8.83 -2.32
CA GLY A 67 2.10 9.50 -2.52
C GLY A 67 2.24 11.03 -2.60
N ALA A 68 3.06 11.62 -1.72
CA ALA A 68 3.31 13.06 -1.73
C ALA A 68 4.02 13.52 -3.01
N GLU A 69 5.03 12.77 -3.49
CA GLU A 69 5.70 13.08 -4.76
C GLU A 69 4.80 12.92 -5.97
N LEU A 70 3.93 11.92 -5.97
CA LEU A 70 2.91 11.75 -7.01
C LEU A 70 1.94 12.93 -7.04
N GLY A 71 1.48 13.41 -5.87
CA GLY A 71 0.65 14.61 -5.78
C GLY A 71 1.34 15.87 -6.32
N ARG A 72 2.63 16.07 -5.99
CA ARG A 72 3.43 17.18 -6.56
C ARG A 72 3.59 17.07 -8.06
N SER A 73 3.90 15.87 -8.55
CA SER A 73 4.08 15.60 -9.98
C SER A 73 2.78 15.86 -10.76
N GLY A 74 1.63 15.41 -10.23
CA GLY A 74 0.32 15.70 -10.80
C GLY A 74 0.00 17.20 -10.87
N ASN A 75 0.40 17.99 -9.86
CA ASN A 75 0.24 19.45 -9.89
C ASN A 75 1.09 20.11 -10.98
N ASN A 76 2.35 19.69 -11.14
CA ASN A 76 3.24 20.20 -12.20
C ASN A 76 2.69 19.88 -13.59
N ILE A 77 2.15 18.68 -13.73
CA ILE A 77 1.48 18.19 -14.93
C ILE A 77 0.25 19.06 -15.27
N ASN A 78 -0.62 19.33 -14.30
CA ASN A 78 -1.75 20.23 -14.52
C ASN A 78 -1.30 21.65 -14.94
N GLN A 79 -0.17 22.15 -14.42
CA GLN A 79 0.38 23.44 -14.85
C GLN A 79 0.89 23.40 -16.29
N LEU A 80 1.58 22.33 -16.68
CA LEU A 80 2.04 22.13 -18.06
C LEU A 80 0.87 22.08 -19.03
N ALA A 81 -0.20 21.34 -18.71
CA ALA A 81 -1.41 21.31 -19.54
C ALA A 81 -2.06 22.70 -19.67
N ARG A 82 -2.16 23.46 -18.57
CA ARG A 82 -2.68 24.83 -18.62
C ARG A 82 -1.82 25.73 -19.51
N HIS A 83 -0.49 25.63 -19.41
CA HIS A 83 0.43 26.42 -20.20
C HIS A 83 0.35 26.06 -21.69
N ALA A 84 0.31 24.77 -22.02
CA ALA A 84 0.11 24.28 -23.37
C ALA A 84 -1.22 24.78 -23.97
N ASN A 85 -2.30 24.77 -23.20
CA ASN A 85 -3.59 25.32 -23.62
C ASN A 85 -3.53 26.83 -23.91
N VAL A 86 -2.76 27.60 -23.13
CA VAL A 86 -2.55 29.04 -23.39
C VAL A 86 -1.78 29.26 -24.68
N LEU A 87 -0.71 28.49 -24.92
CA LEU A 87 0.10 28.57 -26.14
C LEU A 87 -0.68 28.16 -27.39
N HIS A 88 -1.52 27.13 -27.29
CA HIS A 88 -2.43 26.70 -28.36
C HIS A 88 -3.41 27.82 -28.74
N LYS A 89 -4.04 28.47 -27.75
CA LYS A 89 -4.94 29.62 -27.99
C LYS A 89 -4.25 30.82 -28.63
N ARG A 90 -2.92 30.94 -28.49
CA ARG A 90 -2.10 31.99 -29.13
C ARG A 90 -1.62 31.61 -30.53
N GLY A 91 -2.00 30.44 -31.05
CA GLY A 91 -1.57 29.95 -32.37
C GLY A 91 -0.10 29.56 -32.45
N MET A 92 0.56 29.37 -31.30
CA MET A 92 2.01 29.13 -31.20
C MET A 92 2.38 27.64 -31.19
N LEU A 93 1.41 26.74 -31.28
CA LEU A 93 1.62 25.28 -31.29
C LEU A 93 0.91 24.66 -32.50
N GLY A 94 1.58 23.73 -33.18
CA GLY A 94 1.01 22.99 -34.30
C GLY A 94 -0.13 22.08 -33.85
N HIS A 95 -1.30 22.24 -34.47
CA HIS A 95 -2.57 21.69 -33.99
C HIS A 95 -2.55 20.16 -33.81
N GLU A 96 -1.95 19.41 -34.74
CA GLU A 96 -1.84 17.94 -34.67
C GLU A 96 -0.99 17.47 -33.48
N VAL A 97 0.19 18.07 -33.29
CA VAL A 97 1.11 17.70 -32.21
C VAL A 97 0.51 18.02 -30.84
N THR A 98 -0.23 19.13 -30.71
CA THR A 98 -0.95 19.44 -29.46
C THR A 98 -2.10 18.50 -29.15
N ALA A 99 -2.83 18.04 -30.18
CA ALA A 99 -3.95 17.13 -29.98
C ALA A 99 -3.46 15.76 -29.50
N GLU A 100 -2.41 15.23 -30.14
CA GLU A 100 -1.79 13.96 -29.77
C GLU A 100 -1.14 14.04 -28.37
N PHE A 101 -0.41 15.12 -28.09
CA PHE A 101 0.16 15.36 -26.76
C PHE A 101 -0.92 15.41 -25.67
N ASN A 102 -2.01 16.16 -25.88
CA ASN A 102 -3.09 16.26 -24.89
C ASN A 102 -3.79 14.91 -24.65
N SER A 103 -3.92 14.07 -25.69
CA SER A 103 -4.47 12.72 -25.54
C SER A 103 -3.58 11.85 -24.65
N LEU A 104 -2.29 11.73 -24.98
CA LEU A 104 -1.32 10.95 -24.20
C LEU A 104 -1.19 11.47 -22.76
N PHE A 105 -1.27 12.80 -22.60
CA PHE A 105 -1.21 13.44 -21.31
C PHE A 105 -2.43 13.15 -20.43
N THR A 106 -3.61 13.09 -21.04
CA THR A 106 -4.85 12.76 -20.33
C THR A 106 -4.80 11.32 -19.84
N GLU A 107 -4.39 10.38 -20.70
CA GLU A 107 -4.20 8.96 -20.34
C GLU A 107 -3.17 8.80 -19.21
N TYR A 108 -2.05 9.52 -19.30
CA TYR A 108 -1.04 9.54 -18.23
C TYR A 108 -1.64 10.03 -16.90
N VAL A 109 -2.42 11.11 -16.91
CA VAL A 109 -3.05 11.67 -15.71
C VAL A 109 -4.02 10.66 -15.08
N GLU A 110 -4.81 9.95 -15.90
CA GLU A 110 -5.73 8.92 -15.43
C GLU A 110 -4.99 7.77 -14.74
N VAL A 111 -3.95 7.23 -15.38
CA VAL A 111 -3.09 6.17 -14.82
C VAL A 111 -2.43 6.63 -13.52
N GLN A 112 -1.94 7.88 -13.48
CA GLN A 112 -1.29 8.45 -12.29
C GLN A 112 -2.25 8.63 -11.12
N GLN A 113 -3.51 9.02 -11.37
CA GLN A 113 -4.54 9.11 -10.35
C GLN A 113 -4.98 7.74 -9.83
N GLU A 114 -5.07 6.74 -10.70
CA GLU A 114 -5.38 5.37 -10.30
C GLU A 114 -4.29 4.77 -9.42
N LEU A 115 -3.02 4.99 -9.77
CA LEU A 115 -1.87 4.61 -8.95
C LEU A 115 -1.94 5.26 -7.55
N GLU A 116 -2.28 6.54 -7.48
CA GLU A 116 -2.44 7.26 -6.20
C GLU A 116 -3.60 6.68 -5.36
N LYS A 117 -4.73 6.30 -5.99
CA LYS A 117 -5.84 5.61 -5.32
C LYS A 117 -5.41 4.26 -4.76
N LEU A 118 -4.68 3.46 -5.54
CA LEU A 118 -4.17 2.15 -5.11
C LEU A 118 -3.21 2.29 -3.92
N PHE A 119 -2.31 3.28 -3.94
CA PHE A 119 -1.42 3.53 -2.80
C PHE A 119 -2.20 3.92 -1.54
N ARG A 120 -3.21 4.80 -1.65
CA ARG A 120 -4.09 5.12 -0.51
C ARG A 120 -4.83 3.90 0.02
N GLN A 121 -5.30 3.01 -0.85
CA GLN A 121 -5.95 1.77 -0.45
C GLN A 121 -4.99 0.84 0.29
N ILE A 122 -3.76 0.67 -0.20
CA ILE A 122 -2.71 -0.12 0.49
C ILE A 122 -2.44 0.47 1.88
N ILE A 123 -2.27 1.79 1.98
CA ILE A 123 -2.06 2.47 3.27
C ILE A 123 -3.25 2.23 4.22
N ARG A 124 -4.50 2.28 3.72
CA ARG A 124 -5.69 2.00 4.53
C ARG A 124 -5.73 0.54 5.00
N LEU A 125 -5.52 -0.42 4.10
CA LEU A 125 -5.47 -1.85 4.43
C LEU A 125 -4.37 -2.21 5.43
N MET A 126 -3.27 -1.45 5.44
CA MET A 126 -2.17 -1.63 6.39
C MET A 126 -2.40 -0.94 7.75
N LYS A 127 -3.29 0.05 7.81
CA LYS A 127 -3.66 0.74 9.06
C LYS A 127 -4.79 0.02 9.82
N GLY A 128 -5.53 -0.87 9.15
CA GLY A 128 -6.76 -1.50 9.66
C GLY A 128 -7.99 -0.89 9.01
#